data_AF-A0A1G1FZN0-F1
#
_entry.id   AF-A0A1G1FZN0-F1
#
_cell.length_a   1.000
_cell.length_b   1.000
_cell.length_c   1.000
_cell.angle_alpha   90.00
_cell.angle_beta   90.00
_cell.angle_gamma   90.00
#
_symmetry.space_group_name_H-M   'P 1'
#
loop_
_entity.id
_entity.type
_entity.pdbx_description
1 polymer ?
#
loop_
_entity_poly.entity_id
_entity_poly.type
_entity_poly.pdbx_seq_one_letter_code
_entity_poly.pdbx_strand_id
1 'polypeptide(L)'
;MKIRLIILATIMIIPWTAYAHPESGFLPDAIAEMEYKIVLEITPGDIETRNKLGIVLYRKNKLKEAEKEFSEVLKTVPGNFDAHDGMGLVKTREKKYDEAVKWFKRAIAIFNEDTMVHYHLGLAYEKISNFADAENSYKKALEINNILIQKGINKETEISKKDILLSALKNLQSRIKAVTAGK
;
A
#
# COMPACT_ATOMS: atom_id res chain seq x y z
N MET A 1 -14.76 -31.62 14.67
CA MET A 1 -13.28 -31.82 14.62
C MET A 1 -12.78 -32.41 13.30
N LYS A 2 -13.48 -33.37 12.66
CA LYS A 2 -13.03 -34.04 11.42
C LYS A 2 -12.99 -33.15 10.16
N ILE A 3 -13.87 -32.16 10.03
CA ILE A 3 -13.93 -31.26 8.85
C ILE A 3 -12.70 -30.34 8.76
N ARG A 4 -12.21 -29.82 9.90
CA ARG A 4 -10.98 -29.02 9.97
C ARG A 4 -9.74 -29.81 9.53
N LEU A 5 -9.72 -31.13 9.75
CA LEU A 5 -8.62 -32.02 9.38
C LEU A 5 -8.61 -32.36 7.88
N ILE A 6 -9.78 -32.39 7.23
CA ILE A 6 -9.90 -32.67 5.78
C ILE A 6 -9.42 -31.46 4.96
N ILE A 7 -9.71 -30.24 5.42
CA ILE A 7 -9.18 -29.00 4.82
C ILE A 7 -7.64 -28.97 4.90
N LEU A 8 -7.07 -29.41 6.02
CA LEU A 8 -5.62 -29.57 6.20
C LEU A 8 -4.99 -30.55 5.18
N ALA A 9 -5.67 -31.65 4.86
CA ALA A 9 -5.15 -32.67 3.94
C ALA A 9 -5.25 -32.26 2.46
N THR A 10 -6.26 -31.50 2.06
CA THR A 10 -6.36 -31.00 0.67
C THR A 10 -5.38 -29.85 0.41
N ILE A 11 -5.06 -29.05 1.43
CA ILE A 11 -4.13 -27.90 1.31
C ILE A 11 -2.67 -28.35 1.14
N MET A 12 -2.26 -29.49 1.69
CA MET A 12 -0.91 -30.02 1.48
C MET A 12 -0.70 -30.66 0.08
N ILE A 13 -1.79 -30.89 -0.67
CA ILE A 13 -1.78 -31.52 -2.01
C ILE A 13 -1.83 -30.47 -3.14
N ILE A 14 -2.11 -29.20 -2.84
CA ILE A 14 -1.92 -28.12 -3.82
C ILE A 14 -0.54 -27.47 -3.60
N PRO A 15 0.56 -28.19 -3.91
CA PRO A 15 1.65 -27.51 -4.59
C PRO A 15 2.32 -28.39 -5.65
N TRP A 16 1.95 -28.19 -6.92
CA TRP A 16 2.93 -28.34 -8.01
C TRP A 16 2.55 -27.52 -9.25
N THR A 17 1.27 -27.43 -9.60
CA THR A 17 0.85 -26.68 -10.80
C THR A 17 1.03 -25.17 -10.66
N ALA A 18 1.00 -24.63 -9.43
CA ALA A 18 1.29 -23.22 -9.15
C ALA A 18 2.80 -22.90 -9.11
N TYR A 19 3.68 -23.91 -8.98
CA TYR A 19 5.14 -23.73 -8.94
C TYR A 19 5.78 -23.71 -10.34
N ALA A 20 4.98 -23.93 -11.40
CA ALA A 20 5.45 -23.95 -12.79
C ALA A 20 5.63 -22.56 -13.44
N HIS A 21 5.40 -21.46 -12.70
CA HIS A 21 5.70 -20.10 -13.17
C HIS A 21 6.72 -19.42 -12.25
N PRO A 22 8.03 -19.55 -12.53
CA PRO A 22 9.10 -19.10 -11.66
C PRO A 22 9.42 -17.59 -11.79
N GLU A 23 8.47 -16.71 -12.10
CA GLU A 23 8.80 -15.27 -12.29
C GLU A 23 7.89 -14.23 -11.59
N SER A 24 6.93 -14.62 -10.76
CA SER A 24 6.39 -13.66 -9.79
C SER A 24 5.84 -14.37 -8.57
N GLY A 25 6.31 -14.01 -7.37
CA GLY A 25 5.74 -14.44 -6.09
C GLY A 25 4.34 -13.86 -5.83
N PHE A 26 3.50 -13.78 -6.85
CA PHE A 26 2.19 -13.15 -6.83
C PHE A 26 1.15 -14.18 -7.23
N LEU A 27 0.48 -14.74 -6.24
CA LEU A 27 -0.77 -15.46 -6.49
C LEU A 27 -1.75 -14.49 -7.18
N PRO A 28 -2.53 -14.94 -8.17
CA PRO A 28 -3.65 -14.17 -8.69
C PRO A 28 -4.49 -13.64 -7.53
N ASP A 29 -4.90 -12.37 -7.57
CA ASP A 29 -5.64 -11.72 -6.47
C ASP A 29 -6.91 -12.51 -6.05
N ALA A 30 -7.49 -13.30 -6.95
CA ALA A 30 -8.59 -14.22 -6.62
C ALA A 30 -8.16 -15.37 -5.69
N ILE A 31 -7.00 -15.97 -5.93
CA ILE A 31 -6.44 -17.05 -5.11
C ILE A 31 -5.99 -16.48 -3.77
N ALA A 32 -5.28 -15.35 -3.78
CA ALA A 32 -4.85 -14.67 -2.56
C ALA A 32 -6.04 -14.27 -1.66
N GLU A 33 -7.13 -13.72 -2.23
CA GLU A 33 -8.34 -13.40 -1.47
C GLU A 33 -8.91 -14.63 -0.79
N MET A 34 -8.99 -15.76 -1.50
CA MET A 34 -9.52 -17.01 -0.98
C MET A 34 -8.65 -17.57 0.15
N GLU A 35 -7.34 -17.65 -0.05
CA GLU A 35 -6.39 -18.17 0.94
C GLU A 35 -6.41 -17.34 2.23
N TYR A 36 -6.34 -16.01 2.12
CA TYR A 36 -6.37 -15.15 3.31
C TYR A 36 -7.70 -15.24 4.07
N LYS A 37 -8.83 -15.39 3.36
CA LYS A 37 -10.12 -15.63 4.00
C LYS A 37 -10.13 -16.94 4.80
N ILE A 38 -9.59 -18.02 4.22
CA ILE A 38 -9.47 -19.32 4.92
C ILE A 38 -8.57 -19.20 6.16
N VAL A 39 -7.43 -18.52 6.04
CA VAL A 39 -6.54 -18.29 7.20
C VAL A 39 -7.30 -17.53 8.28
N LEU A 40 -8.06 -16.49 7.95
CA LEU A 40 -8.85 -15.73 8.92
C LEU A 40 -10.04 -16.51 9.51
N GLU A 41 -10.53 -17.56 8.87
CA GLU A 41 -11.50 -18.49 9.49
C GLU A 41 -10.86 -19.36 10.59
N ILE A 42 -9.56 -19.67 10.45
CA ILE A 42 -8.80 -20.48 11.41
C ILE A 42 -8.24 -19.59 12.52
N THR A 43 -7.67 -18.44 12.15
CA THR A 43 -7.04 -17.45 13.02
C THR A 43 -7.64 -16.05 12.78
N PRO A 44 -8.82 -15.75 13.35
CA PRO A 44 -9.50 -14.48 13.10
C PRO A 44 -8.73 -13.23 13.56
N GLY A 45 -7.80 -13.38 14.50
CA GLY A 45 -6.99 -12.29 15.05
C GLY A 45 -5.67 -12.04 14.32
N ASP A 46 -5.39 -12.74 13.21
CA ASP A 46 -4.15 -12.53 12.46
C ASP A 46 -4.17 -11.18 11.72
N ILE A 47 -3.48 -10.20 12.30
CA ILE A 47 -3.39 -8.83 11.80
C ILE A 47 -2.65 -8.75 10.47
N GLU A 48 -1.59 -9.54 10.30
CA GLU A 48 -0.79 -9.50 9.08
C GLU A 48 -1.61 -10.02 7.88
N THR A 49 -2.29 -11.16 8.05
CA THR A 49 -3.18 -11.69 7.03
C THR A 49 -4.34 -10.75 6.72
N ARG A 50 -4.90 -10.09 7.74
CA ARG A 50 -5.98 -9.11 7.54
C ARG A 50 -5.53 -7.89 6.73
N ASN A 51 -4.32 -7.37 7.00
CA ASN A 51 -3.72 -6.32 6.18
C ASN A 51 -3.50 -6.77 4.73
N LYS A 52 -2.94 -7.96 4.53
CA LYS A 52 -2.74 -8.53 3.18
C LYS A 52 -4.05 -8.69 2.43
N LEU A 53 -5.11 -9.17 3.09
CA LEU A 53 -6.46 -9.25 2.53
C LEU A 53 -6.98 -7.86 2.14
N GLY A 54 -6.83 -6.86 3.01
CA GLY A 54 -7.20 -5.47 2.71
C GLY A 54 -6.53 -4.94 1.44
N ILE A 55 -5.23 -5.21 1.25
CA ILE A 55 -4.49 -4.84 0.04
C ILE A 55 -5.00 -5.56 -1.20
N VAL A 56 -5.25 -6.88 -1.12
CA VAL A 56 -5.84 -7.65 -2.24
C VAL A 56 -7.21 -7.08 -2.62
N LEU A 57 -8.08 -6.84 -1.65
CA LEU A 57 -9.40 -6.26 -1.87
C LEU A 57 -9.30 -4.86 -2.50
N TYR A 58 -8.35 -4.05 -2.06
CA TYR A 58 -8.04 -2.77 -2.67
C TYR A 58 -7.63 -2.96 -4.14
N ARG A 59 -6.69 -3.84 -4.47
CA ARG A 59 -6.27 -4.11 -5.86
C ARG A 59 -7.44 -4.55 -6.75
N LYS A 60 -8.36 -5.35 -6.21
CA LYS A 60 -9.61 -5.78 -6.87
C LYS A 60 -10.70 -4.70 -6.93
N ASN A 61 -10.43 -3.48 -6.48
CA ASN A 61 -11.36 -2.36 -6.41
C ASN A 61 -12.58 -2.59 -5.49
N LYS A 62 -12.50 -3.54 -4.55
CA LYS A 62 -13.52 -3.79 -3.53
C LYS A 62 -13.29 -2.87 -2.32
N LEU A 63 -13.44 -1.57 -2.53
CA LEU A 63 -12.97 -0.55 -1.58
C LEU A 63 -13.63 -0.60 -0.20
N LYS A 64 -14.94 -0.88 -0.15
CA LYS A 64 -15.67 -1.02 1.12
C LYS A 64 -15.20 -2.23 1.93
N GLU A 65 -14.89 -3.34 1.27
CA GLU A 65 -14.35 -4.53 1.92
C GLU A 65 -12.93 -4.26 2.40
N ALA A 66 -12.09 -3.62 1.58
CA ALA A 66 -10.73 -3.24 1.97
C ALA A 66 -10.72 -2.30 3.20
N GLU A 67 -11.55 -1.26 3.20
CA GLU A 67 -11.71 -0.36 4.35
C GLU A 67 -12.15 -1.11 5.61
N LYS A 68 -13.07 -2.08 5.48
CA LYS A 68 -13.50 -2.90 6.61
C LYS A 68 -12.31 -3.68 7.20
N GLU A 69 -11.51 -4.34 6.37
CA GLU A 69 -10.37 -5.13 6.86
C GLU A 69 -9.33 -4.26 7.57
N PHE A 70 -8.97 -3.10 6.99
CA PHE A 70 -8.06 -2.16 7.65
C PHE A 70 -8.65 -1.57 8.94
N SER A 71 -9.95 -1.30 8.97
CA SER A 71 -10.64 -0.82 10.18
C SER A 71 -10.59 -1.84 11.31
N GLU A 72 -10.82 -3.13 11.02
CA GLU A 72 -10.68 -4.20 12.01
C GLU A 72 -9.24 -4.34 12.53
N VAL A 73 -8.23 -4.14 11.67
CA VAL A 73 -6.83 -4.05 12.12
C VAL A 73 -6.64 -2.87 13.06
N LEU A 74 -7.12 -1.68 12.70
CA LEU A 74 -6.95 -0.48 13.53
C LEU A 74 -7.74 -0.51 14.85
N LYS A 75 -8.83 -1.29 14.93
CA LYS A 75 -9.52 -1.55 16.21
C LYS A 75 -8.65 -2.35 17.17
N THR A 76 -7.88 -3.31 16.65
CA THR A 76 -7.05 -4.22 17.47
C THR A 76 -5.67 -3.63 17.72
N VAL A 77 -5.08 -3.00 16.70
CA VAL A 77 -3.75 -2.38 16.71
C VAL A 77 -3.87 -0.97 16.14
N PRO A 78 -4.24 0.04 16.97
CA PRO A 78 -4.43 1.41 16.50
C PRO A 78 -3.19 2.07 15.87
N GLY A 79 -2.00 1.58 16.22
CA GLY A 79 -0.71 2.03 15.69
C GLY A 79 -0.17 1.19 14.53
N ASN A 80 -1.02 0.44 13.81
CA ASN A 80 -0.55 -0.37 12.69
C ASN A 80 -0.28 0.49 11.45
N PHE A 81 0.99 0.58 11.04
CA PHE A 81 1.43 1.39 9.90
C PHE A 81 0.70 1.02 8.60
N ASP A 82 0.72 -0.26 8.22
CA ASP A 82 0.16 -0.75 6.95
C ASP A 82 -1.34 -0.47 6.83
N ALA A 83 -2.08 -0.56 7.93
CA ALA A 83 -3.51 -0.28 7.93
C ALA A 83 -3.80 1.23 7.76
N HIS A 84 -2.98 2.12 8.33
CA HIS A 84 -3.12 3.57 8.08
C HIS A 84 -2.77 3.93 6.63
N ASP A 85 -1.69 3.37 6.06
CA ASP A 85 -1.36 3.56 4.64
C ASP A 85 -2.47 2.98 3.73
N GLY A 86 -2.94 1.77 4.03
CA GLY A 86 -4.06 1.12 3.35
C GLY A 86 -5.34 1.95 3.36
N MET A 87 -5.70 2.54 4.51
CA MET A 87 -6.83 3.48 4.60
C MET A 87 -6.61 4.71 3.71
N GLY A 88 -5.42 5.27 3.70
CA GLY A 88 -5.08 6.40 2.82
C GLY A 88 -5.20 6.05 1.33
N LEU A 89 -4.75 4.86 0.93
CA LEU A 89 -4.88 4.33 -0.42
C LEU A 89 -6.36 4.18 -0.82
N VAL A 90 -7.18 3.60 0.07
CA VAL A 90 -8.63 3.47 -0.15
C VAL A 90 -9.26 4.86 -0.35
N LYS A 91 -9.01 5.82 0.55
CA LYS A 91 -9.57 7.19 0.43
C LYS A 91 -9.10 7.91 -0.83
N THR A 92 -7.87 7.70 -1.25
CA THR A 92 -7.34 8.25 -2.50
C THR A 92 -8.12 7.72 -3.71
N ARG A 93 -8.42 6.42 -3.73
CA ARG A 93 -9.19 5.80 -4.81
C ARG A 93 -10.67 6.19 -4.80
N GLU A 94 -11.22 6.45 -3.62
CA GLU A 94 -12.54 7.08 -3.44
C GLU A 94 -12.55 8.58 -3.83
N LYS A 95 -11.40 9.16 -4.22
CA LYS A 95 -11.21 10.60 -4.50
C LYS A 95 -11.47 11.52 -3.29
N LYS A 96 -11.43 10.96 -2.07
CA LYS A 96 -11.54 11.70 -0.80
C LYS A 96 -10.15 12.11 -0.34
N TYR A 97 -9.53 13.02 -1.09
CA TYR A 97 -8.11 13.33 -0.95
C TYR A 97 -7.74 13.97 0.40
N ASP A 98 -8.60 14.84 0.97
CA ASP A 98 -8.38 15.40 2.30
C ASP A 98 -8.37 14.34 3.41
N GLU A 99 -9.21 13.30 3.29
CA GLU A 99 -9.19 12.17 4.22
C GLU A 99 -7.94 11.31 4.01
N ALA A 100 -7.54 11.08 2.76
CA ALA A 100 -6.31 10.34 2.43
C ALA A 100 -5.07 11.00 3.07
N VAL A 101 -4.94 12.33 2.97
CA VAL A 101 -3.87 13.10 3.61
C VAL A 101 -3.82 12.83 5.12
N LYS A 102 -4.97 12.80 5.80
CA LYS A 102 -5.03 12.53 7.25
C LYS A 102 -4.54 11.11 7.57
N TRP A 103 -4.91 10.12 6.78
CA TRP A 103 -4.49 8.74 6.98
C TRP A 103 -3.00 8.54 6.71
N PHE A 104 -2.46 9.08 5.61
CA PHE A 104 -1.03 9.00 5.34
C PHE A 104 -0.19 9.72 6.40
N LYS A 105 -0.66 10.87 6.92
CA LYS A 105 0.00 11.54 8.05
C LYS A 105 0.03 10.69 9.32
N ARG A 106 -1.02 9.90 9.59
CA ARG A 106 -1.03 8.94 10.71
C ARG A 106 -0.04 7.80 10.49
N ALA A 107 0.04 7.26 9.27
CA ALA A 107 1.05 6.27 8.91
C ALA A 107 2.47 6.83 9.11
N ILE A 108 2.76 8.03 8.61
CA ILE A 108 4.06 8.70 8.78
C ILE A 108 4.39 8.97 10.25
N ALA A 109 3.40 9.29 11.09
CA ALA A 109 3.61 9.48 12.52
C ALA A 109 4.03 8.18 13.24
N ILE A 110 3.71 7.01 12.67
CA ILE A 110 4.11 5.70 13.19
C ILE A 110 5.48 5.30 12.63
N PHE A 111 5.65 5.40 11.32
CA PHE A 111 6.90 5.09 10.64
C PHE A 111 7.12 6.08 9.49
N ASN A 112 8.16 6.90 9.62
CA ASN A 112 8.42 8.00 8.70
C ASN A 112 9.49 7.69 7.64
N GLU A 113 10.12 6.51 7.67
CA GLU A 113 11.21 6.13 6.76
C GLU A 113 10.71 5.24 5.60
N ASP A 114 9.41 5.15 5.36
CA ASP A 114 8.86 4.47 4.19
C ASP A 114 8.79 5.41 2.98
N THR A 115 9.41 5.00 1.87
CA THR A 115 9.41 5.79 0.61
C THR A 115 8.00 6.01 0.06
N MET A 116 7.14 4.98 0.11
CA MET A 116 5.87 4.97 -0.60
C MET A 116 4.80 5.80 0.09
N VAL A 117 4.75 5.81 1.43
CA VAL A 117 3.77 6.62 2.16
C VAL A 117 3.96 8.13 1.91
N HIS A 118 5.20 8.60 1.79
CA HIS A 118 5.50 10.01 1.43
C HIS A 118 5.13 10.29 -0.03
N TYR A 119 5.32 9.33 -0.93
CA TYR A 119 4.86 9.44 -2.31
C TYR A 119 3.32 9.49 -2.40
N HIS A 120 2.61 8.62 -1.69
CA HIS A 120 1.15 8.61 -1.62
C HIS A 120 0.60 9.92 -1.04
N LEU A 121 1.25 10.45 0.01
CA LEU A 121 0.92 11.75 0.57
C LEU A 121 1.11 12.88 -0.46
N GLY A 122 2.22 12.87 -1.20
CA GLY A 122 2.47 13.84 -2.26
C GLY A 122 1.41 13.82 -3.36
N LEU A 123 0.99 12.62 -3.79
CA LEU A 123 -0.12 12.44 -4.74
C LEU A 123 -1.44 13.01 -4.20
N ALA A 124 -1.76 12.73 -2.93
CA ALA A 124 -2.98 13.23 -2.31
C ALA A 124 -2.99 14.77 -2.23
N TYR A 125 -1.85 15.37 -1.87
CA TYR A 125 -1.68 16.83 -1.86
C TYR A 125 -1.79 17.46 -3.24
N GLU A 126 -1.20 16.83 -4.26
CA GLU A 126 -1.32 17.29 -5.64
C GLU A 126 -2.78 17.31 -6.11
N LYS A 127 -3.58 16.31 -5.70
CA LYS A 127 -5.01 16.23 -6.06
C LYS A 127 -5.87 17.32 -5.42
N ILE A 128 -5.47 17.86 -4.27
CA ILE A 128 -6.11 19.03 -3.65
C ILE A 128 -5.42 20.35 -4.03
N SER A 129 -4.54 20.34 -5.03
CA SER A 129 -3.80 21.52 -5.52
C SER A 129 -2.91 22.19 -4.47
N ASN A 130 -2.57 21.50 -3.39
CA ASN A 130 -1.57 21.96 -2.43
C ASN A 130 -0.18 21.56 -2.91
N PHE A 131 0.31 22.28 -3.92
CA PHE A 131 1.55 21.92 -4.62
C PHE A 131 2.81 22.06 -3.76
N ALA A 132 2.81 22.97 -2.78
CA ALA A 132 3.94 23.15 -1.87
C ALA A 132 4.14 21.91 -0.99
N ASP A 133 3.08 21.41 -0.36
CA ASP A 133 3.16 20.20 0.47
C ASP A 133 3.39 18.94 -0.39
N ALA A 134 2.86 18.91 -1.62
CA ALA A 134 3.12 17.83 -2.56
C ALA A 134 4.61 17.73 -2.91
N GLU A 135 5.24 18.86 -3.22
CA GLU A 135 6.67 18.91 -3.55
C GLU A 135 7.54 18.48 -2.37
N ASN A 136 7.23 18.96 -1.16
CA ASN A 136 7.93 18.56 0.05
C ASN A 136 7.82 17.06 0.31
N SER A 137 6.63 16.48 0.11
CA SER A 137 6.39 15.04 0.31
C SER A 137 7.17 14.20 -0.70
N TYR A 138 7.16 14.58 -1.98
CA TYR A 138 7.95 13.87 -3.00
C TYR A 138 9.47 14.02 -2.79
N LYS A 139 9.95 15.19 -2.35
CA LYS A 139 11.36 15.38 -2.00
C LYS A 139 11.77 14.48 -0.83
N LYS A 140 10.91 14.34 0.19
CA LYS A 140 11.17 13.45 1.32
C LYS A 140 11.22 11.98 0.89
N ALA A 141 10.28 11.55 0.05
CA ALA A 141 10.30 10.20 -0.54
C ALA A 141 11.61 9.94 -1.31
N LEU A 142 12.08 10.91 -2.10
CA LEU A 142 13.32 10.79 -2.87
C LEU A 142 14.57 10.77 -1.97
N GLU A 143 14.57 11.54 -0.89
CA GLU A 143 15.65 11.52 0.12
C GLU A 143 15.77 10.13 0.75
N ILE A 144 14.66 9.58 1.24
CA ILE A 144 14.60 8.23 1.85
C ILE A 144 15.05 7.17 0.83
N ASN A 145 14.51 7.22 -0.38
CA ASN A 145 14.88 6.31 -1.47
C ASN A 145 16.39 6.34 -1.77
N ASN A 146 16.99 7.53 -1.85
CA ASN A 146 18.43 7.66 -2.06
C ASN A 146 19.24 7.07 -0.90
N ILE A 147 18.80 7.25 0.34
CA ILE A 147 19.44 6.65 1.52
C ILE A 147 19.37 5.12 1.45
N LEU A 148 18.22 4.55 1.08
CA LEU A 148 18.06 3.09 0.93
C LEU A 148 18.97 2.53 -0.18
N ILE A 149 19.06 3.21 -1.32
CA ILE A 149 19.97 2.83 -2.42
C ILE A 149 21.44 2.88 -1.96
N GLN A 150 21.83 3.93 -1.23
CA GLN A 150 23.20 4.06 -0.69
C GLN A 150 23.52 2.96 0.31
N LYS A 151 22.56 2.58 1.15
CA LYS A 151 22.70 1.46 2.11
C LYS A 151 22.63 0.08 1.45
N GLY A 152 22.33 0.00 0.14
CA GLY A 152 22.18 -1.27 -0.58
C GLY A 152 20.93 -2.07 -0.21
N ILE A 153 19.95 -1.45 0.46
CA ILE A 153 18.71 -2.11 0.89
C ILE A 153 17.74 -2.14 -0.29
N ASN A 154 17.27 -3.33 -0.68
CA ASN A 154 16.30 -3.53 -1.76
C ASN A 154 16.67 -2.74 -3.04
N LYS A 155 17.97 -2.72 -3.36
CA LYS A 155 18.57 -1.75 -4.29
C LYS A 155 17.87 -1.69 -5.64
N GLU A 156 17.56 -2.84 -6.24
CA GLU A 156 16.86 -2.91 -7.53
C GLU A 156 15.46 -2.28 -7.45
N THR A 157 14.67 -2.64 -6.44
CA THR A 157 13.34 -2.09 -6.19
C THR A 157 13.37 -0.58 -5.94
N GLU A 158 14.33 -0.10 -5.15
CA GLU A 158 14.46 1.32 -4.85
C GLU A 158 14.95 2.12 -6.06
N ILE A 159 15.83 1.57 -6.90
CA ILE A 159 16.20 2.19 -8.17
C ILE A 159 14.96 2.35 -9.07
N SER A 160 14.09 1.33 -9.16
CA SER A 160 12.84 1.45 -9.92
C SER A 160 11.90 2.51 -9.36
N LYS A 161 11.77 2.62 -8.03
CA LYS A 161 10.97 3.67 -7.39
C LYS A 161 11.52 5.07 -7.67
N LYS A 162 12.84 5.23 -7.77
CA LYS A 162 13.48 6.51 -8.02
C LYS A 162 12.97 7.19 -9.28
N ASP A 163 12.81 6.45 -10.36
CA ASP A 163 12.31 6.98 -11.63
C ASP A 163 10.86 7.49 -11.52
N ILE A 164 10.03 6.79 -10.74
CA ILE A 164 8.65 7.20 -10.44
C ILE A 164 8.66 8.53 -9.68
N LEU A 165 9.50 8.65 -8.65
CA LEU A 165 9.62 9.86 -7.83
C LEU A 165 10.11 11.08 -8.62
N LEU A 166 11.14 10.88 -9.46
CA LEU A 166 11.66 11.93 -10.34
C LEU A 166 10.61 12.39 -11.36
N SER A 167 9.86 11.44 -11.92
CA SER A 167 8.76 11.73 -12.85
C SER A 167 7.64 12.51 -12.16
N ALA A 168 7.27 12.14 -10.94
CA ALA A 168 6.26 12.83 -10.14
C ALA A 168 6.68 14.29 -9.85
N LEU A 169 7.92 14.52 -9.43
CA LEU A 169 8.47 15.86 -9.20
C LEU A 169 8.48 16.71 -10.47
N LYS A 170 8.96 16.16 -11.59
CA LYS A 170 9.01 16.87 -12.87
C LYS A 170 7.61 17.26 -13.35
N ASN A 171 6.64 16.35 -13.22
CA ASN A 171 5.25 16.61 -13.60
C ASN A 171 4.64 17.70 -12.71
N LEU A 172 4.88 17.66 -11.40
CA LEU A 172 4.44 18.67 -10.45
C LEU A 172 5.02 20.05 -10.78
N GLN A 173 6.33 20.14 -11.01
CA GLN A 173 7.02 21.39 -11.39
C GLN A 173 6.45 21.99 -12.68
N SER A 174 6.15 21.14 -13.66
CA SER A 174 5.55 21.58 -14.92
C SER A 174 4.15 22.19 -14.69
N ARG A 175 3.36 21.59 -13.79
CA ARG A 175 2.04 22.12 -13.39
C ARG A 175 2.15 23.43 -12.63
N ILE A 176 3.07 23.52 -11.66
CA ILE A 176 3.33 24.75 -10.92
C ILE A 176 3.68 25.88 -11.90
N LYS A 177 4.60 25.63 -12.84
CA LYS A 177 4.99 26.60 -13.86
C LYS A 177 3.81 27.06 -14.72
N ALA A 178 2.96 26.13 -15.17
CA ALA A 178 1.77 26.45 -15.95
C ALA A 178 0.78 27.34 -15.17
N VAL A 179 0.57 27.05 -13.88
CA VAL A 179 -0.30 27.85 -13.00
C VAL A 179 0.28 29.24 -12.74
N THR A 180 1.59 29.36 -12.58
CA THR A 180 2.25 30.65 -12.35
C THR A 180 2.36 31.51 -13.61
N ALA A 181 2.47 30.89 -14.79
CA ALA A 181 2.57 31.61 -16.06
C ALA A 181 1.22 32.11 -16.60
N GLY A 182 0.10 31.58 -16.09
CA GLY A 182 -1.25 32.02 -16.43
C GLY A 182 -1.85 33.06 -15.48
N LYS A 183 -1.07 33.55 -14.50
CA LYS A 183 -1.42 34.66 -13.61
C LYS A 183 -0.68 35.92 -14.04
#